data_AF-A0A7Y2W7K8-F1
#
_entry.id   AF-A0A7Y2W7K8-F1
#
_cell.length_a   1.000
_cell.length_b   1.000
_cell.length_c   1.000
_cell.angle_alpha   90.00
_cell.angle_beta   90.00
_cell.angle_gamma   90.00
#
_symmetry.space_group_name_H-M   'P 1'
#
loop_
_entity.id
_entity.type
_entity.pdbx_description
1 polymer ?
#
loop_
_entity_poly.entity_id
_entity_poly.type
_entity_poly.pdbx_seq_one_letter_code
_entity_poly.pdbx_strand_id
1 'polypeptide(L)'
;MRRVLAMIGAVCVAYAVWHMAMARSTTIRLEPAGYQLTYNIAWGLGMEERFALKKFGAIWPSQSSAWTEIWKKPYNSGMVAYVSDDGKTYYFGTGYGLHLFQPEQGAYWTTCHKGNIPKRTSFAERLSFFGSDAADEELDPGAPRLFEYVQANEASGAIPSSPPASRYYAGLKYLGRFGLVATNGRGRGEEVRFVPAGTAMEPRLGLQFSCG
;
A
#
# COMPACT_ATOMS: atom_id res chain seq x y z
N MET A 1 10.49 -15.42 42.76
CA MET A 1 10.71 -14.31 41.81
C MET A 1 11.44 -14.74 40.53
N ARG A 2 12.65 -15.35 40.56
CA ARG A 2 13.37 -15.77 39.34
C ARG A 2 12.57 -16.66 38.36
N ARG A 3 11.83 -17.67 38.85
CA ARG A 3 11.00 -18.55 38.01
C ARG A 3 9.81 -17.83 37.36
N VAL A 4 9.22 -16.86 38.05
CA VAL A 4 8.11 -16.04 37.53
C VAL A 4 8.61 -15.10 36.44
N LEU A 5 9.76 -14.44 36.65
CA LEU A 5 10.39 -13.60 35.64
C LEU A 5 10.82 -14.41 34.40
N ALA A 6 11.32 -15.63 34.59
CA ALA A 6 11.66 -16.53 33.49
C ALA A 6 10.42 -16.95 32.69
N MET A 7 9.29 -17.23 33.34
CA MET A 7 8.03 -17.54 32.64
C MET A 7 7.47 -16.33 31.90
N ILE A 8 7.48 -15.13 32.51
CA ILE A 8 7.07 -13.89 31.82
C ILE A 8 7.95 -13.66 30.59
N GLY A 9 9.27 -13.79 30.73
CA GLY A 9 10.21 -13.68 29.63
C GLY A 9 9.92 -14.68 28.51
N ALA A 10 9.67 -15.96 28.85
CA ALA A 10 9.34 -16.99 27.87
C ALA A 10 8.01 -16.70 27.14
N VAL A 11 6.99 -16.21 27.84
CA VAL A 11 5.70 -15.82 27.23
C VAL A 11 5.89 -14.63 26.29
N CYS A 12 6.65 -13.60 26.71
CA CYS A 12 6.96 -12.45 25.84
C CYS A 12 7.72 -12.87 24.58
N VAL A 13 8.71 -13.77 24.71
CA VAL A 13 9.47 -14.30 23.57
C VAL A 13 8.56 -15.11 22.65
N ALA A 14 7.76 -16.03 23.19
CA ALA A 14 6.82 -16.83 22.39
C ALA A 14 5.81 -15.94 21.64
N TYR A 15 5.29 -14.91 22.29
CA TYR A 15 4.40 -13.93 21.68
C TYR A 15 5.09 -13.12 20.58
N ALA A 16 6.33 -12.68 20.80
CA ALA A 16 7.12 -11.97 19.80
C ALA A 16 7.42 -12.85 18.57
N VAL A 17 7.81 -14.12 18.77
CA VAL A 17 8.04 -15.08 17.68
C VAL A 17 6.75 -15.34 16.90
N TRP A 18 5.62 -15.48 17.60
CA TRP A 18 4.31 -15.63 16.95
C TRP A 18 3.98 -14.42 16.06
N HIS A 19 4.13 -13.21 16.59
CA HIS A 19 3.91 -11.98 15.82
C HIS A 19 4.83 -11.88 14.60
N MET A 20 6.10 -12.23 14.73
CA MET A 20 7.03 -12.25 13.61
C MET A 20 6.66 -13.30 12.55
N ALA A 21 6.23 -14.49 12.98
CA ALA A 21 5.78 -15.54 12.07
C ALA A 21 4.51 -15.14 11.32
N MET A 22 3.65 -14.35 11.97
CA MET A 22 2.38 -13.86 11.47
C MET A 22 2.45 -12.45 10.86
N ALA A 23 3.64 -11.93 10.55
CA ALA A 23 3.79 -10.66 9.87
C ALA A 23 4.62 -10.81 8.59
N ARG A 24 4.27 -10.05 7.57
CA ARG A 24 5.02 -9.94 6.33
C ARG A 24 5.11 -8.49 5.94
N SER A 25 6.24 -8.12 5.36
CA SER A 25 6.45 -6.75 4.93
C SER A 25 7.28 -6.69 3.68
N THR A 26 7.14 -5.58 2.96
CA THR A 26 8.02 -5.22 1.85
C THR A 26 8.39 -3.77 2.01
N THR A 27 9.65 -3.46 1.71
CA THR A 27 10.18 -2.10 1.79
C THR A 27 10.71 -1.68 0.44
N ILE A 28 10.36 -0.47 0.03
CA ILE A 28 10.95 0.19 -1.13
C ILE A 28 11.65 1.48 -0.70
N ARG A 29 12.54 1.96 -1.55
CA ARG A 29 13.21 3.25 -1.39
C ARG A 29 12.49 4.31 -2.21
N LEU A 30 12.12 5.41 -1.57
CA LEU A 30 11.62 6.62 -2.19
C LEU A 30 12.84 7.50 -2.52
N GLU A 31 13.54 7.16 -3.60
CA GLU A 31 14.64 7.98 -4.12
C GLU A 31 14.07 9.02 -5.12
N PRO A 32 14.56 10.27 -5.11
CA PRO A 32 15.68 10.79 -4.31
C PRO A 32 15.31 11.30 -2.91
N ALA A 33 14.05 11.15 -2.47
CA ALA A 33 13.56 11.75 -1.23
C ALA A 33 14.30 11.33 0.06
N GLY A 34 15.02 10.20 0.05
CA GLY A 34 15.82 9.76 1.19
C GLY A 34 15.03 8.99 2.25
N TYR A 35 13.89 8.42 1.85
CA TYR A 35 12.98 7.67 2.73
C TYR A 35 12.76 6.24 2.25
N GLN A 36 12.51 5.34 3.19
CA GLN A 36 11.98 4.00 2.96
C GLN A 36 10.50 4.00 3.27
N LEU A 37 9.73 3.35 2.39
CA LEU A 37 8.33 3.05 2.61
C LEU A 37 8.19 1.54 2.82
N THR A 38 7.75 1.15 4.01
CA THR A 38 7.52 -0.25 4.37
C THR A 38 6.02 -0.48 4.48
N TYR A 39 5.48 -1.41 3.71
CA TYR A 39 4.12 -1.91 3.85
C TYR A 39 4.14 -3.25 4.58
N ASN A 40 3.24 -3.43 5.55
CA ASN A 40 3.20 -4.56 6.47
C ASN A 40 1.79 -5.13 6.50
N ILE A 41 1.70 -6.45 6.51
CA ILE A 41 0.50 -7.22 6.84
C ILE A 41 0.79 -8.06 8.08
N ALA A 42 -0.17 -8.09 9.00
CA ALA A 42 -0.16 -9.02 10.12
C ALA A 42 -1.43 -9.88 10.09
N TRP A 43 -1.29 -11.17 10.39
CA TRP A 43 -2.38 -12.12 10.51
C TRP A 43 -2.65 -12.42 11.98
N GLY A 44 -3.93 -12.39 12.37
CA GLY A 44 -4.39 -12.76 13.71
C GLY A 44 -5.74 -13.46 13.60
N LEU A 45 -6.72 -13.02 14.40
CA LEU A 45 -8.12 -13.37 14.18
C LEU A 45 -8.62 -12.77 12.84
N GLY A 46 -8.24 -11.52 12.57
CA GLY A 46 -8.41 -10.83 11.30
C GLY A 46 -7.12 -10.75 10.48
N MET A 47 -7.07 -9.76 9.60
CA MET A 47 -5.86 -9.35 8.89
C MET A 47 -5.72 -7.84 9.04
N GLU A 48 -4.54 -7.37 9.40
CA GLU A 48 -4.29 -5.95 9.60
C GLU A 48 -3.23 -5.47 8.64
N GLU A 49 -3.41 -4.27 8.09
CA GLU A 49 -2.40 -3.59 7.28
C GLU A 49 -1.87 -2.34 7.96
N ARG A 50 -0.60 -2.05 7.72
CA ARG A 50 0.06 -0.82 8.16
C ARG A 50 1.20 -0.47 7.22
N PHE A 51 1.44 0.81 7.01
CA PHE A 51 2.69 1.25 6.42
C PHE A 51 3.45 2.22 7.30
N ALA A 52 4.75 2.32 7.05
CA ALA A 52 5.68 3.14 7.80
C ALA A 52 6.65 3.82 6.85
N LEU A 53 6.98 5.06 7.17
CA LEU A 53 8.01 5.86 6.51
C LEU A 53 9.20 6.02 7.45
N LYS A 54 10.40 5.80 6.92
CA LYS A 54 11.65 5.85 7.68
C LYS A 54 12.73 6.55 6.87
N LYS A 55 13.39 7.56 7.43
CA LYS A 55 14.59 8.15 6.79
C LYS A 55 15.67 7.10 6.60
N PHE A 56 16.47 7.22 5.54
CA PHE A 56 17.65 6.37 5.36
C PHE A 56 18.59 6.47 6.58
N GLY A 57 19.06 5.31 7.04
CA GLY A 57 19.92 5.21 8.23
C GLY A 57 19.21 5.36 9.58
N ALA A 58 17.93 5.75 9.62
CA ALA A 58 17.21 5.84 10.88
C ALA A 58 16.87 4.44 11.44
N ILE A 59 16.95 4.32 12.76
CA ILE A 59 16.63 3.09 13.50
C ILE A 59 15.11 2.91 13.61
N TRP A 60 14.38 4.02 13.83
CA TRP A 60 12.94 4.03 14.05
C TRP A 60 12.19 4.72 12.90
N PRO A 61 10.96 4.28 12.57
CA PRO A 61 10.10 4.99 11.63
C PRO A 61 9.86 6.43 12.08
N SER A 62 9.93 7.37 11.15
CA SER A 62 9.58 8.77 11.43
C SER A 62 8.07 8.99 11.42
N GLN A 63 7.35 8.23 10.59
CA GLN A 63 5.89 8.31 10.45
C GLN A 63 5.34 6.92 10.19
N SER A 64 4.10 6.67 10.61
CA SER A 64 3.42 5.42 10.31
C SER A 64 1.91 5.59 10.36
N SER A 65 1.19 4.83 9.55
CA SER A 65 -0.25 4.67 9.75
C SER A 65 -0.54 3.92 11.05
N ALA A 66 -1.77 4.09 11.54
CA ALA A 66 -2.35 3.12 12.46
C ALA A 66 -2.46 1.75 11.77
N TRP A 67 -2.61 0.69 12.56
CA TRP A 67 -3.05 -0.59 12.04
C TRP A 67 -4.52 -0.48 11.62
N THR A 68 -4.82 -0.92 10.41
CA THR A 68 -6.17 -0.92 9.85
C THR A 68 -6.61 -2.36 9.66
N GLU A 69 -7.72 -2.71 10.30
CA GLU A 69 -8.23 -4.07 10.28
C GLU A 69 -9.11 -4.34 9.04
N ILE A 70 -8.81 -5.45 8.37
CA ILE A 70 -9.42 -5.92 7.12
C ILE A 70 -10.28 -7.13 7.44
N TRP A 71 -11.57 -6.87 7.59
CA TRP A 71 -12.53 -7.82 8.16
C TRP A 71 -13.17 -8.79 7.17
N LYS A 72 -13.17 -8.51 5.86
CA LYS A 72 -13.95 -9.27 4.87
C LYS A 72 -13.09 -9.79 3.72
N LYS A 73 -13.42 -10.99 3.22
CA LYS A 73 -12.86 -11.57 2.00
C LYS A 73 -13.58 -11.03 0.75
N PRO A 74 -12.91 -10.86 -0.41
CA PRO A 74 -11.45 -10.95 -0.56
C PRO A 74 -10.79 -9.88 0.31
N TYR A 75 -9.65 -10.22 0.91
CA TYR A 75 -8.96 -9.28 1.79
C TYR A 75 -8.44 -8.14 0.93
N ASN A 76 -9.20 -7.04 0.90
CA ASN A 76 -8.86 -5.82 0.16
C ASN A 76 -7.70 -5.15 0.86
N SER A 77 -6.50 -5.67 0.58
CA SER A 77 -5.24 -5.19 1.12
C SER A 77 -4.36 -4.72 0.00
N GLY A 78 -3.71 -3.60 0.26
CA GLY A 78 -2.68 -3.08 -0.62
C GLY A 78 -2.58 -1.58 -0.49
N MET A 79 -1.59 -1.06 -1.17
CA MET A 79 -1.33 0.36 -1.17
C MET A 79 -0.72 0.72 -2.51
N VAL A 80 -1.32 1.67 -3.21
CA VAL A 80 -0.72 2.26 -4.40
C VAL A 80 0.14 3.45 -3.99
N ALA A 81 1.22 3.67 -4.72
CA ALA A 81 2.13 4.78 -4.47
C ALA A 81 2.27 5.67 -5.70
N TYR A 82 2.21 6.97 -5.46
CA TYR A 82 2.35 8.02 -6.47
C TYR A 82 3.29 9.10 -5.96
N VAL A 83 3.83 9.87 -6.90
CA VAL A 83 4.53 11.12 -6.61
C VAL A 83 3.99 12.21 -7.54
N SER A 84 3.92 13.45 -7.06
CA SER A 84 3.66 14.60 -7.91
C SER A 84 4.75 14.76 -8.98
N ASP A 85 4.42 15.39 -10.11
CA ASP A 85 5.35 15.59 -11.22
C ASP A 85 6.62 16.37 -10.82
N ASP A 86 6.48 17.28 -9.86
CA ASP A 86 7.56 18.05 -9.26
C ASP A 86 8.39 17.28 -8.21
N GLY A 87 8.01 16.04 -7.88
CA GLY A 87 8.70 15.18 -6.94
C GLY A 87 8.51 15.51 -5.45
N LYS A 88 7.69 16.52 -5.12
CA LYS A 88 7.63 17.08 -3.75
C LYS A 88 6.63 16.39 -2.83
N THR A 89 5.57 15.81 -3.39
CA THR A 89 4.49 15.19 -2.60
C THR A 89 4.27 13.76 -3.05
N TYR A 90 4.31 12.84 -2.10
CA TYR A 90 3.95 11.44 -2.30
C TYR A 90 2.51 11.22 -1.84
N TYR A 91 1.79 10.42 -2.61
CA TYR A 91 0.43 10.01 -2.30
C TYR A 91 0.38 8.49 -2.17
N PHE A 92 -0.15 8.01 -1.06
CA PHE A 92 -0.37 6.59 -0.82
C PHE A 92 -1.85 6.33 -0.64
N GLY A 93 -2.43 5.59 -1.57
CA GLY A 93 -3.85 5.23 -1.56
C GLY A 93 -4.05 3.85 -0.96
N THR A 94 -4.95 3.75 0.00
CA THR A 94 -5.49 2.48 0.52
C THR A 94 -7.01 2.48 0.35
N GLY A 95 -7.66 1.35 0.62
CA GLY A 95 -9.13 1.27 0.49
C GLY A 95 -9.84 2.11 1.54
N TYR A 96 -9.10 2.46 2.59
CA TYR A 96 -9.59 3.04 3.83
C TYR A 96 -9.15 4.48 4.03
N GLY A 97 -8.27 5.01 3.19
CA GLY A 97 -7.83 6.39 3.30
C GLY A 97 -6.81 6.81 2.25
N LEU A 98 -6.52 8.10 2.25
CA LEU A 98 -5.45 8.70 1.48
C LEU A 98 -4.41 9.28 2.43
N HIS A 99 -3.15 8.96 2.16
CA HIS A 99 -2.02 9.42 2.92
C HIS A 99 -1.13 10.30 2.05
N LEU A 100 -0.72 11.43 2.60
CA LEU A 100 0.08 12.43 1.91
C LEU A 100 1.37 12.62 2.69
N PHE A 101 2.47 12.67 1.95
CA PHE A 101 3.79 12.81 2.53
C PHE A 101 4.65 13.81 1.74
N GLN A 102 5.21 14.78 2.45
CA GLN A 102 6.10 15.81 1.91
C GLN A 102 7.47 15.67 2.57
N PRO A 103 8.44 14.99 1.90
CA PRO A 103 9.73 14.63 2.50
C PRO A 103 10.54 15.83 3.00
N GLU A 104 10.59 16.92 2.21
CA GLU A 104 11.36 18.13 2.53
C GLU A 104 10.87 18.80 3.81
N GLN A 105 9.55 18.81 4.03
CA GLN A 105 8.91 19.40 5.20
C GLN A 105 8.82 18.40 6.36
N GLY A 106 9.08 17.11 6.11
CA GLY A 106 8.78 16.03 7.04
C GLY A 106 7.29 15.88 7.36
N ALA A 107 6.41 16.53 6.59
CA ALA A 107 4.98 16.57 6.85
C ALA A 107 4.32 15.28 6.36
N TYR A 108 3.48 14.71 7.22
CA TYR A 108 2.69 13.52 6.92
C TYR A 108 1.30 13.71 7.50
N TRP A 109 0.28 13.44 6.69
CA TRP A 109 -1.08 13.41 7.18
C TRP A 109 -1.92 12.38 6.43
N THR A 110 -2.98 11.97 7.10
CA THR A 110 -4.00 11.07 6.55
C THR A 110 -5.30 11.84 6.40
N THR A 111 -6.11 11.50 5.40
CA THR A 111 -7.39 12.15 5.19
C THR A 111 -8.45 11.18 4.69
N CYS A 112 -9.66 11.45 5.17
CA CYS A 112 -10.90 10.83 4.71
C CYS A 112 -11.76 11.76 3.85
N HIS A 113 -11.26 12.97 3.55
CA HIS A 113 -11.99 13.93 2.73
C HIS A 113 -11.70 13.68 1.26
N LYS A 114 -12.74 13.27 0.51
CA LYS A 114 -12.64 13.01 -0.93
C LYS A 114 -12.16 14.21 -1.75
N GLY A 115 -12.32 15.44 -1.24
CA GLY A 115 -11.80 16.66 -1.87
C GLY A 115 -10.26 16.76 -1.88
N ASN A 116 -9.57 15.96 -1.07
CA ASN A 116 -8.10 15.89 -1.08
C ASN A 116 -7.54 14.91 -2.11
N ILE A 117 -8.41 14.18 -2.81
CA ILE A 117 -7.98 13.31 -3.91
C ILE A 117 -7.45 14.22 -5.04
N PRO A 118 -6.25 13.97 -5.57
CA PRO A 118 -5.70 14.73 -6.68
C PRO A 118 -6.66 14.78 -7.87
N LYS A 119 -6.57 15.86 -8.66
CA LYS A 119 -7.44 16.08 -9.82
C LYS A 119 -7.37 14.88 -10.76
N ARG A 120 -8.53 14.38 -11.19
CA ARG A 120 -8.63 13.27 -12.14
C ARG A 120 -8.23 13.72 -13.55
N THR A 121 -7.75 12.78 -14.35
CA THR A 121 -7.63 12.98 -15.81
C THR A 121 -9.02 12.96 -16.45
N SER A 122 -9.16 13.52 -17.65
CA SER A 122 -10.40 13.44 -18.43
C SER A 122 -10.83 12.00 -18.71
N PHE A 123 -9.86 11.08 -18.79
CA PHE A 123 -10.13 9.64 -18.89
C PHE A 123 -10.74 9.10 -17.59
N ALA A 124 -10.14 9.36 -16.44
CA ALA A 124 -10.66 8.91 -15.15
C ALA A 124 -12.00 9.54 -14.75
N GLU A 125 -12.33 10.72 -15.26
CA GLU A 125 -13.67 11.32 -15.09
C GLU A 125 -14.78 10.51 -15.77
N ARG A 126 -14.44 9.71 -16.79
CA ARG A 126 -15.39 8.82 -17.48
C ARG A 126 -15.58 7.48 -16.78
N LEU A 127 -14.63 7.08 -15.94
CA LEU A 127 -14.72 5.85 -15.16
C LEU A 127 -15.67 6.06 -13.99
N SER A 128 -16.49 5.06 -13.72
CA SER A 128 -17.39 5.14 -12.59
C SER A 128 -16.64 4.84 -11.30
N PHE A 129 -16.75 5.74 -10.33
CA PHE A 129 -16.07 5.63 -9.05
C PHE A 129 -16.41 4.33 -8.30
N PHE A 130 -17.69 3.98 -8.28
CA PHE A 130 -18.26 2.79 -7.62
C PHE A 130 -18.84 1.84 -8.68
N GLY A 131 -18.26 1.86 -9.88
CA GLY A 131 -18.90 1.46 -11.13
C GLY A 131 -19.41 0.04 -11.24
N SER A 132 -20.23 -0.15 -12.28
CA SER A 132 -20.50 -1.47 -12.83
C SER A 132 -19.18 -1.99 -13.42
N ASP A 133 -18.64 -3.04 -12.82
CA ASP A 133 -17.40 -3.69 -13.26
C ASP A 133 -17.33 -3.89 -14.77
N ALA A 134 -18.46 -4.19 -15.40
CA ALA A 134 -18.55 -4.41 -16.85
C ALA A 134 -18.31 -3.11 -17.65
N ALA A 135 -18.84 -1.97 -17.20
CA ALA A 135 -18.67 -0.70 -17.88
C ALA A 135 -17.24 -0.16 -17.74
N ASP A 136 -16.64 -0.31 -16.56
CA ASP A 136 -15.24 0.09 -16.35
C ASP A 136 -14.28 -0.84 -17.10
N GLU A 137 -14.61 -2.13 -17.24
CA GLU A 137 -13.85 -3.08 -18.09
C GLU A 137 -13.94 -2.73 -19.58
N GLU A 138 -15.11 -2.29 -20.06
CA GLU A 138 -15.29 -1.85 -21.44
C GLU A 138 -14.46 -0.58 -21.75
N LEU A 139 -14.40 0.36 -20.80
CA LEU A 139 -13.65 1.61 -20.96
C LEU A 139 -12.13 1.44 -20.71
N ASP A 140 -11.75 0.50 -19.86
CA ASP A 140 -10.37 0.29 -19.44
C ASP A 140 -9.98 -1.20 -19.33
N PRO A 141 -9.97 -1.94 -20.45
CA PRO A 141 -9.82 -3.39 -20.42
C PRO A 141 -8.50 -3.84 -19.80
N GLY A 142 -8.58 -4.82 -18.91
CA GLY A 142 -7.44 -5.46 -18.25
C GLY A 142 -6.78 -4.65 -17.14
N ALA A 143 -7.19 -3.40 -16.88
CA ALA A 143 -6.68 -2.65 -15.75
C ALA A 143 -7.16 -3.28 -14.42
N PRO A 144 -6.25 -3.64 -13.51
CA PRO A 144 -6.61 -4.33 -12.28
C PRO A 144 -7.45 -3.42 -11.39
N ARG A 145 -8.34 -4.03 -10.61
CA ARG A 145 -9.03 -3.27 -9.56
C ARG A 145 -8.06 -2.94 -8.44
N LEU A 146 -8.43 -1.91 -7.70
CA LEU A 146 -7.72 -1.54 -6.50
C LEU A 146 -7.83 -2.66 -5.45
N PHE A 147 -6.68 -3.14 -4.97
CA PHE A 147 -6.53 -4.22 -3.96
C PHE A 147 -6.82 -5.65 -4.42
N GLU A 148 -6.78 -5.90 -5.73
CA GLU A 148 -6.57 -7.26 -6.21
C GLU A 148 -5.19 -7.79 -5.77
N TYR A 149 -5.14 -9.10 -5.50
CA TYR A 149 -3.89 -9.78 -5.21
C TYR A 149 -2.86 -9.51 -6.31
N VAL A 150 -1.61 -9.39 -5.89
CA VAL A 150 -0.47 -9.48 -6.80
C VAL A 150 -0.40 -10.90 -7.33
N GLN A 151 -0.43 -11.07 -8.64
CA GLN A 151 -0.30 -12.38 -9.26
C GLN A 151 1.12 -12.91 -9.05
N ALA A 152 1.26 -14.22 -8.86
CA ALA A 152 2.54 -14.83 -8.51
C ALA A 152 3.64 -14.56 -9.57
N ASN A 153 3.25 -14.35 -10.83
CA ASN A 153 4.12 -14.05 -11.97
C ASN A 153 4.47 -12.56 -12.11
N GLU A 154 3.84 -11.65 -11.38
CA GLU A 154 4.20 -10.23 -11.43
C GLU A 154 5.56 -9.98 -10.77
N ALA A 155 6.41 -9.23 -11.45
CA ALA A 155 7.77 -8.97 -10.99
C ALA A 155 7.76 -8.06 -9.73
N SER A 156 8.55 -8.45 -8.73
CA SER A 156 8.90 -7.58 -7.60
C SER A 156 10.10 -6.71 -7.95
N GLY A 157 10.19 -5.50 -7.44
CA GLY A 157 11.37 -4.67 -7.69
C GLY A 157 11.39 -3.31 -7.02
N ALA A 158 12.39 -2.52 -7.41
CA ALA A 158 12.49 -1.12 -7.02
C ALA A 158 11.57 -0.25 -7.90
N ILE A 159 11.25 0.96 -7.42
CA ILE A 159 10.58 1.98 -8.23
C ILE A 159 11.43 2.23 -9.50
N PRO A 160 10.81 2.29 -10.69
CA PRO A 160 11.54 2.57 -11.93
C PRO A 160 12.21 3.95 -11.87
N SER A 161 13.38 4.10 -12.50
CA SER A 161 14.09 5.40 -12.56
C SER A 161 13.29 6.49 -13.29
N SER A 162 12.32 6.11 -14.11
CA SER A 162 11.42 7.02 -14.82
C SER A 162 10.00 6.46 -14.78
N PRO A 163 9.28 6.66 -13.66
CA PRO A 163 7.92 6.16 -13.52
C PRO A 163 6.99 6.86 -14.53
N PRO A 164 6.04 6.12 -15.14
CA PRO A 164 5.09 6.68 -16.09
C PRO A 164 4.15 7.68 -15.41
N ALA A 165 3.59 8.61 -16.20
CA ALA A 165 2.50 9.45 -15.75
C ALA A 165 1.30 8.58 -15.33
N SER A 166 0.60 8.99 -14.28
CA SER A 166 -0.63 8.31 -13.87
C SER A 166 -1.68 8.47 -14.97
N ARG A 167 -2.33 7.36 -15.30
CA ARG A 167 -3.45 7.35 -16.23
C ARG A 167 -4.68 8.01 -15.64
N TYR A 168 -4.83 7.98 -14.32
CA TYR A 168 -6.06 8.39 -13.64
C TYR A 168 -5.99 9.74 -12.92
N TYR A 169 -4.79 10.20 -12.53
CA TYR A 169 -4.62 11.42 -11.76
C TYR A 169 -3.66 12.39 -12.48
N ALA A 170 -4.15 13.59 -12.74
CA ALA A 170 -3.38 14.63 -13.42
C ALA A 170 -2.26 15.15 -12.52
N GLY A 171 -1.08 15.37 -13.11
CA GLY A 171 0.08 15.92 -12.39
C GLY A 171 0.82 14.91 -11.50
N LEU A 172 0.49 13.61 -11.60
CA LEU A 172 1.13 12.55 -10.82
C LEU A 172 1.83 11.54 -11.72
N LYS A 173 2.87 10.90 -11.17
CA LYS A 173 3.51 9.70 -11.71
C LYS A 173 3.18 8.51 -10.84
N TYR A 174 2.84 7.39 -11.48
CA TYR A 174 2.55 6.14 -10.79
C TYR A 174 3.86 5.41 -10.48
N LEU A 175 4.11 5.07 -9.22
CA LEU A 175 5.34 4.41 -8.78
C LEU A 175 5.22 2.88 -8.75
N GLY A 176 4.02 2.39 -8.45
CA GLY A 176 3.73 0.97 -8.29
C GLY A 176 2.71 0.71 -7.19
N ARG A 177 2.53 -0.57 -6.83
CA ARG A 177 1.59 -1.00 -5.79
C ARG A 177 2.18 -2.08 -4.91
N PHE A 178 1.80 -2.03 -3.64
CA PHE A 178 1.91 -3.14 -2.71
C PHE A 178 0.64 -3.96 -2.74
N GLY A 179 0.77 -5.26 -2.57
CA GLY A 179 -0.35 -6.15 -2.32
C GLY A 179 0.11 -7.51 -1.84
N LEU A 180 -0.84 -8.30 -1.35
CA LEU A 180 -0.61 -9.71 -1.05
C LEU A 180 -0.48 -10.51 -2.33
N VAL A 181 0.42 -11.49 -2.34
CA VAL A 181 0.58 -12.39 -3.48
C VAL A 181 -0.51 -13.46 -3.46
N ALA A 182 -1.16 -13.67 -4.61
CA ALA A 182 -2.19 -14.67 -4.81
C ALA A 182 -1.63 -16.08 -4.55
N THR A 183 -2.38 -16.88 -3.79
CA THR A 183 -2.02 -18.27 -3.47
C THR A 183 -2.76 -19.30 -4.33
N ASN A 184 -3.45 -18.85 -5.39
CA ASN A 184 -4.28 -19.69 -6.26
C ASN A 184 -5.24 -20.60 -5.45
N GLY A 185 -5.87 -20.05 -4.40
CA GLY A 185 -6.85 -20.75 -3.56
C GLY A 185 -6.28 -21.45 -2.33
N ARG A 186 -4.97 -21.37 -2.05
CA ARG A 186 -4.33 -22.09 -0.92
C ARG A 186 -4.30 -21.35 0.41
N GLY A 187 -4.82 -20.14 0.50
CA GLY A 187 -4.82 -19.41 1.77
C GLY A 187 -5.09 -17.92 1.64
N ARG A 188 -4.74 -17.16 2.69
CA ARG A 188 -4.94 -15.71 2.77
C ARG A 188 -3.86 -14.90 2.05
N GLY A 189 -2.84 -15.54 1.47
CA GLY A 189 -1.58 -14.90 1.09
C GLY A 189 -0.59 -14.94 2.24
N GLU A 190 0.68 -15.22 1.97
CA GLU A 190 1.78 -15.23 2.96
C GLU A 190 2.99 -14.41 2.51
N GLU A 191 2.86 -13.71 1.39
CA GLU A 191 3.88 -12.84 0.82
C GLU A 191 3.22 -11.50 0.50
N VAL A 192 3.92 -10.43 0.87
CA VAL A 192 3.64 -9.07 0.41
C VAL A 192 4.65 -8.77 -0.66
N ARG A 193 4.23 -8.14 -1.75
CA ARG A 193 5.12 -7.74 -2.85
C ARG A 193 4.84 -6.30 -3.26
N PHE A 194 5.89 -5.60 -3.69
CA PHE A 194 5.75 -4.34 -4.42
C PHE A 194 5.96 -4.61 -5.91
N VAL A 195 4.93 -4.32 -6.71
CA VAL A 195 4.98 -4.39 -8.16
C VAL A 195 5.26 -2.98 -8.70
N PRO A 196 6.44 -2.74 -9.30
CA PRO A 196 6.80 -1.41 -9.80
C PRO A 196 6.02 -1.05 -11.05
N ALA A 197 5.76 0.25 -11.21
CA ALA A 197 5.16 0.76 -12.43
C ALA A 197 5.99 0.38 -13.68
N GLY A 198 5.31 0.15 -14.81
CA GLY A 198 5.93 -0.31 -16.05
C GLY A 198 6.09 -1.83 -16.17
N THR A 199 5.91 -2.58 -15.08
CA THR A 199 5.88 -4.06 -15.11
C THR A 199 4.46 -4.63 -15.01
N ALA A 200 3.52 -3.84 -14.48
CA ALA A 200 2.09 -4.14 -14.44
C ALA A 200 1.28 -2.86 -14.68
N MET A 201 0.01 -3.02 -15.04
CA MET A 201 -0.91 -1.91 -15.24
C MET A 201 -1.23 -1.19 -13.93
N GLU A 202 -1.42 0.12 -14.01
CA GLU A 202 -1.89 0.94 -12.90
C GLU A 202 -3.32 0.52 -12.50
N PRO A 203 -3.58 0.23 -11.21
CA PRO A 203 -4.93 -0.08 -10.74
C PRO A 203 -5.90 1.09 -10.96
N ARG A 204 -7.12 0.76 -11.39
CA ARG A 204 -8.16 1.76 -11.64
C ARG A 204 -8.40 2.61 -10.40
N LEU A 205 -8.31 3.93 -10.57
CA LEU A 205 -8.63 4.93 -9.54
C LEU A 205 -7.94 4.64 -8.19
N GLY A 206 -6.63 4.35 -8.20
CA GLY A 206 -5.97 3.82 -7.00
C GLY A 206 -5.93 4.73 -5.75
N LEU A 207 -6.12 6.05 -5.90
CA LEU A 207 -6.25 6.96 -4.76
C LEU A 207 -7.70 7.05 -4.24
N GLN A 208 -8.58 6.21 -4.76
CA GLN A 208 -9.97 6.18 -4.38
C GLN A 208 -10.18 5.32 -3.14
N PHE A 209 -10.74 5.94 -2.11
CA PHE A 209 -10.99 5.28 -0.83
C PHE A 209 -12.43 5.47 -0.36
N SER A 210 -12.83 4.61 0.58
CA SER A 210 -14.03 4.74 1.40
C SER A 210 -13.64 4.63 2.87
N CYS A 211 -13.73 5.74 3.59
CA CYS A 211 -13.62 5.68 5.05
C CYS A 211 -14.92 5.10 5.62
N GLY A 212 -14.78 4.21 6.60
CA GLY A 212 -15.90 3.57 7.30
C GLY A 212 -16.79 4.56 8.01
#